data_AF-A0A0S8DVC8-F1
#
_entry.id   AF-A0A0S8DVC8-F1
#
_cell.length_a   1.000
_cell.length_b   1.000
_cell.length_c   1.000
_cell.angle_alpha   90.00
_cell.angle_beta   90.00
_cell.angle_gamma   90.00
#
_symmetry.space_group_name_H-M   'P 1'
#
loop_
_entity.id
_entity.type
_entity.pdbx_description
1 polymer ?
#
loop_
_entity_poly.entity_id
_entity_poly.type
_entity_poly.pdbx_seq_one_letter_code
_entity_poly.pdbx_strand_id
1 'polypeptide(L)' 'MNKEKSFDAVAFMRKRREEIDKEDDALSWAEKREKTRRLIEDDPLYQRLKHRVVPPNGPRNMAVNDRHKPDYGRSTG' A
#
# COMPACT_ATOMS: atom_id res chain seq x y z
N MET A 1 -12.79 -11.08 -38.88
CA MET A 1 -12.22 -9.97 -38.08
C MET A 1 -12.10 -10.43 -36.64
N ASN A 2 -10.92 -10.89 -36.22
CA ASN A 2 -10.67 -11.21 -34.83
C ASN A 2 -10.34 -9.90 -34.11
N LYS A 3 -11.27 -9.40 -33.28
CA LYS A 3 -10.99 -8.25 -32.41
C LYS A 3 -9.94 -8.69 -31.39
N GLU A 4 -8.75 -8.09 -31.45
CA GLU A 4 -7.77 -8.21 -30.37
C GLU A 4 -8.43 -7.74 -29.08
N LYS A 5 -8.51 -8.63 -28.08
CA LYS A 5 -9.05 -8.28 -26.77
C LYS A 5 -8.02 -7.37 -26.09
N SER A 6 -8.31 -6.09 -25.97
CA SER A 6 -7.50 -5.16 -25.17
C SER A 6 -7.54 -5.60 -23.71
N PHE A 7 -6.36 -5.70 -23.07
CA PHE A 7 -6.28 -6.01 -21.65
C PHE A 7 -6.88 -4.87 -20.82
N ASP A 8 -7.91 -5.19 -20.03
CA ASP A 8 -8.47 -4.25 -19.06
C ASP A 8 -7.69 -4.34 -17.74
N ALA A 9 -6.72 -3.44 -17.60
CA ALA A 9 -5.89 -3.36 -16.39
C ALA A 9 -6.71 -3.05 -15.13
N VAL A 10 -7.79 -2.28 -15.24
CA VAL A 10 -8.60 -1.87 -14.08
C VAL A 10 -9.42 -3.04 -13.57
N ALA A 11 -10.09 -3.77 -14.47
CA ALA A 11 -10.83 -4.97 -14.12
C ALA A 11 -9.91 -6.04 -13.52
N PHE A 12 -8.71 -6.20 -14.08
CA PHE A 12 -7.70 -7.11 -13.53
C PHE A 12 -7.27 -6.72 -12.11
N MET A 13 -6.94 -5.45 -11.89
CA MET A 13 -6.50 -4.96 -10.57
C MET A 13 -7.62 -5.06 -9.52
N ARG A 14 -8.87 -4.79 -9.90
CA ARG A 14 -10.03 -4.95 -8.99
C ARG A 14 -10.19 -6.41 -8.55
N LYS A 15 -10.18 -7.33 -9.51
CA LYS A 15 -10.26 -8.77 -9.20
C LYS A 15 -9.10 -9.23 -8.31
N ARG A 16 -7.88 -8.78 -8.61
CA ARG A 16 -6.72 -9.10 -7.78
C ARG A 16 -6.83 -8.55 -6.37
N ARG A 17 -7.42 -7.38 -6.19
CA ARG A 17 -7.64 -6.80 -4.87
C ARG A 17 -8.61 -7.64 -4.05
N GLU A 18 -9.74 -8.04 -4.63
CA GLU A 18 -10.74 -8.90 -3.97
C GLU A 18 -10.15 -10.25 -3.56
N GLU A 19 -9.30 -10.85 -4.40
CA GLU A 19 -8.60 -12.11 -4.09
C GLU A 19 -7.65 -11.94 -2.88
N ILE A 20 -6.83 -10.88 -2.88
CA ILE A 20 -5.91 -10.59 -1.77
C ILE A 20 -6.67 -10.32 -0.48
N ASP A 21 -7.73 -9.52 -0.54
CA ASP A 21 -8.55 -9.19 0.62
C ASP A 21 -9.17 -10.47 1.22
N LYS A 22 -9.60 -11.42 0.37
CA LYS A 22 -10.10 -12.73 0.82
C LYS A 22 -9.01 -13.63 1.42
N GLU A 23 -7.82 -13.66 0.83
CA GLU A 23 -6.67 -14.42 1.39
C GLU A 23 -6.24 -13.88 2.76
N ASP A 24 -6.34 -12.58 2.95
CA ASP A 24 -5.90 -11.88 4.16
C ASP A 24 -7.00 -11.79 5.23
N ASP A 25 -8.24 -12.16 4.94
CA ASP A 25 -9.38 -12.01 5.85
C ASP A 25 -9.20 -12.82 7.15
N ALA A 26 -8.57 -13.99 7.05
CA ALA A 26 -8.28 -14.87 8.18
C ALA A 26 -6.97 -14.53 8.92
N LEU A 27 -6.18 -13.58 8.42
CA LEU A 27 -4.87 -13.26 8.99
C LEU A 27 -4.96 -12.14 10.01
N SER A 28 -4.32 -12.33 11.16
CA SER A 28 -4.04 -11.25 12.10
C SER A 28 -3.06 -10.23 11.50
N TRP A 29 -2.99 -9.05 12.11
CA TRP A 29 -2.04 -8.01 11.70
C TRP A 29 -0.58 -8.47 11.68
N ALA A 30 -0.18 -9.30 12.65
CA ALA A 30 1.17 -9.84 12.72
C ALA A 30 1.46 -10.80 11.56
N GLU A 31 0.48 -11.63 11.19
CA GLU A 31 0.61 -12.58 10.09
C GLU A 31 0.62 -11.88 8.73
N LYS A 32 -0.20 -10.85 8.54
CA LYS A 32 -0.14 -9.99 7.33
C LYS A 32 1.25 -9.38 7.18
N ARG A 33 1.80 -8.82 8.27
CA ARG A 33 3.14 -8.24 8.29
C ARG A 33 4.21 -9.27 7.91
N GLU A 34 4.12 -10.48 8.46
CA GLU A 34 5.07 -11.56 8.16
C GLU A 34 4.93 -12.05 6.72
N LYS A 35 3.70 -12.19 6.19
CA LYS A 35 3.42 -12.49 4.79
C LYS A 35 4.08 -11.47 3.88
N THR A 36 3.86 -10.17 4.14
CA THR A 36 4.50 -9.09 3.36
C THR A 36 6.02 -9.15 3.44
N ARG A 37 6.59 -9.34 4.64
CA ARG A 37 8.06 -9.45 4.81
C ARG A 37 8.63 -10.55 3.92
N ARG A 38 8.04 -11.75 3.95
CA ARG A 38 8.48 -12.89 3.13
C ARG A 38 8.40 -12.61 1.64
N LEU A 39 7.35 -11.93 1.18
CA LEU A 39 7.16 -11.63 -0.24
C LEU A 39 8.19 -10.66 -0.80
N ILE A 40 8.67 -9.72 0.02
CA ILE A 40 9.58 -8.67 -0.44
C ILE A 40 11.03 -8.89 -0.02
N GLU A 41 11.32 -9.90 0.81
CA GLU A 41 12.67 -10.13 1.33
C GLU A 41 13.69 -10.31 0.19
N ASP A 42 13.33 -10.97 -0.90
CA ASP A 42 14.24 -11.16 -2.03
C ASP A 42 14.15 -10.05 -3.10
N ASP A 43 13.30 -9.04 -2.90
CA ASP A 43 13.13 -7.95 -3.86
C ASP A 43 14.38 -7.04 -3.88
N PRO A 44 15.06 -6.87 -5.05
CA PRO A 44 16.28 -6.08 -5.14
C PRO A 44 16.09 -4.60 -4.77
N LEU A 45 14.92 -4.04 -5.08
CA LEU A 45 14.58 -2.65 -4.75
C LEU A 45 14.36 -2.52 -3.24
N TYR A 46 13.67 -3.47 -2.61
CA TYR A 46 13.48 -3.51 -1.17
C TYR A 46 14.82 -3.64 -0.43
N GLN A 47 15.67 -4.58 -0.85
CA GLN A 47 17.01 -4.76 -0.26
C GLN A 47 17.84 -3.48 -0.31
N ARG A 48 17.73 -2.71 -1.39
CA ARG A 48 18.39 -1.40 -1.52
C ARG A 48 17.78 -0.32 -0.61
N LEU A 49 16.48 -0.37 -0.37
CA LEU A 49 15.74 0.70 0.31
C LEU A 49 15.52 0.46 1.81
N LYS A 50 15.56 -0.78 2.30
CA LYS A 50 15.16 -1.12 3.68
C LYS A 50 15.97 -0.44 4.79
N HIS A 51 17.18 0.03 4.49
CA HIS A 51 18.04 0.79 5.41
C HIS A 51 18.23 2.25 5.00
N ARG A 52 17.56 2.71 3.94
CA ARG A 52 17.72 4.07 3.44
C ARG A 52 17.02 5.04 4.38
N VAL A 53 17.81 5.83 5.11
CA VAL A 53 17.34 6.97 5.87
C VAL A 53 17.35 8.20 4.96
N VAL A 54 16.18 8.77 4.70
CA VAL A 54 16.07 10.06 3.98
C VAL A 54 16.07 11.15 5.04
N PRO A 55 17.09 12.04 5.08
CA PRO A 55 17.08 13.16 6.00
C PRO A 55 15.90 14.08 5.67
N PRO A 56 15.25 14.68 6.68
CA PRO A 56 14.25 15.70 6.43
C PRO A 56 14.93 16.93 5.82
N ASN A 57 14.88 17.06 4.50
CA ASN A 57 15.31 18.28 3.83
C ASN A 57 14.26 19.37 4.13
N GLY A 58 14.63 20.42 4.90
CA GLY A 58 13.76 21.57 5.20
C GLY A 58 13.49 22.47 3.98
N PRO A 59 12.92 23.69 4.14
CA PRO A 59 12.00 24.14 5.18
C PRO A 59 10.56 23.69 4.87
N ARG A 60 9.73 23.58 5.91
CA ARG A 60 8.28 23.46 5.75
C ARG A 60 7.79 24.71 5.01
N ASN A 61 7.41 24.58 3.75
CA ASN A 61 6.39 25.47 3.17
C ASN A 61 5.05 25.13 3.86
N MET A 62 4.96 25.48 5.15
CA MET A 62 3.73 25.60 5.91
C MET A 62 3.00 26.84 5.43
N ALA A 63 2.44 26.76 4.23
CA ALA A 63 1.54 27.77 3.71
C ALA A 63 0.59 27.17 2.68
N VAL A 64 -0.09 26.07 3.00
CA VAL A 64 -1.40 25.79 2.37
C VAL A 64 -2.32 25.11 3.39
N ASN A 65 -3.12 25.95 4.03
CA ASN A 65 -4.45 25.69 4.60
C ASN A 65 -4.59 24.59 5.67
N ASP A 66 -4.50 25.05 6.92
CA ASP A 66 -5.43 24.66 7.98
C ASP A 66 -6.86 24.52 7.41
N ARG A 67 -7.35 23.27 7.32
CA ARG A 67 -8.76 22.80 7.31
C ARG A 67 -8.94 21.48 6.53
N HIS A 68 -8.29 20.41 6.97
CA HIS A 68 -8.89 19.05 7.01
C HIS A 68 -7.87 18.10 7.65
N LYS A 69 -7.99 17.83 8.95
CA LYS A 69 -7.44 16.58 9.48
C LYS A 69 -8.48 15.49 9.19
N PRO A 70 -8.14 14.41 8.46
CA PRO A 70 -8.98 13.23 8.47
C PRO A 70 -9.01 12.70 9.91
N ASP A 71 -10.17 12.79 10.54
CA ASP A 71 -10.47 12.17 11.82
C ASP A 71 -10.48 10.65 11.63
N TYR A 72 -9.31 10.03 11.79
CA TYR A 72 -9.22 8.59 11.97
C TYR A 72 -9.71 8.27 13.37
N GLY A 73 -11.03 8.19 13.49
CA GLY A 73 -11.81 8.08 14.72
C GLY A 73 -11.15 7.20 15.78
N ARG A 74 -10.76 7.85 16.87
CA ARG A 74 -10.56 7.21 18.17
C ARG A 74 -11.89 7.30 18.92
N SER A 75 -12.76 6.32 18.69
CA SER A 75 -13.90 6.07 19.56
C SER A 75 -13.40 5.40 20.84
N THR A 76 -13.24 6.19 21.90
CA THR A 76 -13.23 5.64 23.27
C THR A 76 -14.66 5.71 23.77
N GLY A 77 -15.32 4.56 23.82
CA GLY A 77 -16.50 4.35 24.67
C GLY A 77 -16.11 4.31 26.15
#